data_AF-A0A661K2M5-F1
#
_entry.id   AF-A0A661K2M5-F1
#
_cell.length_a   1.000
_cell.length_b   1.000
_cell.length_c   1.000
_cell.angle_alpha   90.00
_cell.angle_beta   90.00
_cell.angle_gamma   90.00
#
_symmetry.space_group_name_H-M   'P 1'
#
loop_
_entity.id
_entity.type
_entity.pdbx_description
1 polymer ?
#
loop_
_entity_poly.entity_id
_entity_poly.type
_entity_poly.pdbx_seq_one_letter_code
_entity_poly.pdbx_strand_id
1 'polypeptide(L)'
;MDAVFLSRLQFGAAAFFHFLFVPLTLGLSILVAIMETKYVKTGDEDYKRMAKFWGKLFLINFAIGVVTGITLEFQFGTNWANYSKYVGDVFGSLLAIEASLAFFLESTFIAVWVFGWNKLSPKAHAACIWIVALTSNITAYWILSANAWMQQPVGYTIY
;
A
#
# COMPACT_ATOMS: atom_id res chain seq x y z
N MET A 1 -10.24 -3.17 -32.60
CA MET A 1 -9.20 -3.40 -31.57
C MET A 1 -9.29 -4.86 -31.16
N ASP A 2 -8.16 -5.56 -31.04
CA ASP A 2 -8.15 -6.96 -30.59
C ASP A 2 -8.19 -7.06 -29.06
N ALA A 3 -8.45 -8.26 -28.54
CA ALA A 3 -8.57 -8.50 -27.10
C ALA A 3 -7.26 -8.16 -26.35
N VAL A 4 -6.10 -8.47 -26.96
CA VAL A 4 -4.78 -8.22 -26.36
C VAL A 4 -4.55 -6.71 -26.17
N PHE A 5 -4.85 -5.90 -27.18
CA PHE A 5 -4.74 -4.45 -27.08
C PHE A 5 -5.66 -3.89 -25.99
N LEU A 6 -6.92 -4.34 -25.94
CA LEU A 6 -7.88 -3.88 -24.94
C LEU A 6 -7.44 -4.25 -23.51
N SER A 7 -6.93 -5.48 -23.30
CA SER A 7 -6.39 -5.90 -22.01
C SER A 7 -5.19 -5.06 -21.57
N ARG A 8 -4.29 -4.72 -22.50
CA ARG A 8 -3.15 -3.82 -22.22
C ARG A 8 -3.60 -2.41 -21.87
N LEU A 9 -4.57 -1.86 -22.60
CA LEU A 9 -5.11 -0.54 -22.34
C LEU A 9 -5.82 -0.50 -20.98
N GLN A 10 -6.64 -1.50 -20.67
CA GLN A 10 -7.34 -1.61 -19.40
C GLN A 10 -6.36 -1.71 -18.22
N PHE A 11 -5.33 -2.57 -18.33
CA PHE A 11 -4.30 -2.71 -17.30
C PHE A 11 -3.48 -1.43 -17.13
N GLY A 12 -3.06 -0.82 -18.24
CA GLY A 12 -2.30 0.44 -18.22
C GLY A 12 -3.09 1.59 -17.58
N ALA A 13 -4.38 1.72 -17.90
CA ALA A 13 -5.25 2.72 -17.29
C ALA A 13 -5.43 2.47 -15.78
N ALA A 14 -5.75 1.24 -15.39
CA ALA A 14 -5.91 0.89 -13.97
C ALA A 14 -4.62 1.13 -13.17
N ALA A 15 -3.47 0.75 -13.71
CA ALA A 15 -2.17 0.95 -13.08
C ALA A 15 -1.84 2.44 -12.94
N PHE A 16 -2.06 3.23 -13.99
CA PHE A 16 -1.87 4.68 -13.94
C PHE A 16 -2.74 5.34 -12.86
N PHE A 17 -4.05 5.05 -12.85
CA PHE A 17 -4.95 5.62 -11.86
C PHE A 17 -4.59 5.23 -10.43
N HIS A 18 -4.27 3.95 -10.19
CA HIS A 18 -3.84 3.49 -8.87
C HIS A 18 -2.59 4.23 -8.40
N PHE A 19 -1.60 4.38 -9.28
CA PHE A 19 -0.31 4.99 -8.96
C PHE A 19 -0.39 6.51 -8.70
N LEU A 20 -1.52 7.18 -8.98
CA LEU A 20 -1.74 8.55 -8.51
C LEU A 20 -1.85 8.64 -6.98
N PHE A 21 -2.40 7.59 -6.36
CA PHE A 21 -2.68 7.57 -4.92
C PHE A 21 -1.52 6.95 -4.12
N VAL A 22 -0.82 5.96 -4.68
CA VAL A 22 0.29 5.25 -4.01
C VAL A 22 1.38 6.17 -3.45
N PRO A 23 2.05 7.04 -4.23
CA PRO A 23 3.16 7.85 -3.71
C PRO A 23 2.70 8.85 -2.64
N LEU A 24 1.47 9.35 -2.75
CA LEU A 24 0.91 10.24 -1.75
C LEU A 24 0.63 9.49 -0.43
N THR A 25 0.13 8.25 -0.48
CA THR A 25 -0.03 7.39 0.71
C THR A 25 1.32 7.14 1.39
N LEU A 26 2.35 6.75 0.62
CA LEU A 26 3.69 6.46 1.15
C LEU A 26 4.35 7.69 1.80
N GLY A 27 4.21 8.86 1.18
CA GLY A 27 4.76 10.10 1.71
C GLY A 27 3.99 10.64 2.92
N LEU A 28 2.66 10.66 2.84
CA LEU A 28 1.82 11.18 3.92
C LEU A 28 1.87 10.32 5.17
N SER A 29 1.96 8.98 5.06
CA SER A 29 2.06 8.11 6.23
C SER A 29 3.27 8.44 7.09
N ILE A 30 4.43 8.64 6.47
CA ILE A 30 5.68 9.07 7.13
C ILE A 30 5.55 10.48 7.69
N LEU A 31 4.99 11.42 6.92
CA LEU A 31 4.79 12.81 7.36
C LEU A 31 3.94 12.88 8.63
N VAL A 32 2.80 12.17 8.64
CA VAL A 32 1.89 12.12 9.79
C VAL A 32 2.58 11.46 10.98
N ALA A 33 3.31 10.36 10.77
CA ALA A 33 4.08 9.70 11.83
C ALA A 33 5.12 10.64 12.48
N ILE A 34 5.82 11.44 11.68
CA ILE A 34 6.78 12.45 12.16
C ILE A 34 6.07 13.55 12.96
N MET A 35 4.98 14.11 12.42
CA MET A 35 4.21 15.17 13.11
C MET A 35 3.70 14.67 14.45
N GLU A 36 3.13 13.47 14.49
CA GLU A 36 2.63 12.90 15.74
C GLU A 36 3.76 12.60 16.72
N THR A 37 4.90 12.10 16.24
CA THR A 37 6.08 11.91 17.09
C THR A 37 6.56 13.23 17.70
N LYS A 38 6.54 14.32 16.94
CA LYS A 38 6.87 15.65 17.47
C LYS A 38 5.89 16.09 18.54
N TYR A 39 4.59 15.89 18.34
CA TYR A 39 3.58 16.12 19.37
C TYR A 39 3.88 15.31 20.64
N VAL A 40 4.13 14.00 20.52
CA VAL A 40 4.40 13.13 21.68
C VAL A 40 5.67 13.53 22.43
N LYS A 41 6.70 14.00 21.72
CA LYS A 41 7.98 14.42 22.34
C LYS A 41 7.91 15.80 23.00
N THR A 42 7.16 16.73 22.41
CA THR A 42 7.18 18.15 22.81
C THR A 42 5.95 18.57 23.62
N GLY A 43 4.84 17.85 23.50
CA GLY A 43 3.54 18.27 24.02
C GLY A 43 2.88 19.41 23.24
N ASP A 44 3.49 19.85 22.13
CA ASP A 44 2.97 20.96 21.32
C ASP A 44 1.73 20.52 20.51
N GLU A 45 0.58 21.07 20.89
CA GLU A 45 -0.72 20.77 20.30
C GLU A 45 -0.83 21.19 18.82
N ASP A 46 0.05 22.07 18.32
CA ASP A 46 0.07 22.45 16.91
C ASP A 46 0.42 21.24 16.03
N TYR A 47 1.40 20.44 16.44
CA TYR A 47 1.77 19.19 15.75
C TYR A 47 0.65 18.16 15.77
N LYS A 48 -0.17 18.11 16.83
CA LYS A 48 -1.34 17.24 16.90
C LYS A 48 -2.42 17.68 15.91
N ARG A 49 -2.67 18.99 15.79
CA ARG A 49 -3.59 19.54 14.79
C ARG A 49 -3.11 19.23 13.38
N MET A 50 -1.80 19.37 13.12
CA MET A 50 -1.18 19.01 11.84
C MET A 50 -1.35 17.51 11.55
N ALA A 51 -1.02 16.64 12.49
CA ALA A 51 -1.15 15.18 12.32
C ALA A 51 -2.60 14.77 12.01
N LYS A 52 -3.59 15.39 12.67
CA LYS A 52 -5.01 15.15 12.38
C LYS A 52 -5.44 15.68 11.01
N PHE A 53 -5.00 16.86 10.62
CA PHE A 53 -5.33 17.47 9.34
C PHE A 53 -4.76 16.65 8.17
N TRP A 54 -3.45 16.41 8.18
CA TRP A 54 -2.78 15.62 7.14
C TRP A 54 -3.23 14.15 7.19
N GLY A 55 -3.52 13.65 8.39
CA GLY A 55 -4.14 12.35 8.62
C GLY A 55 -5.46 12.16 7.89
N LYS A 56 -6.33 13.17 7.89
CA LYS A 56 -7.59 13.11 7.16
C LYS A 56 -7.38 12.99 5.65
N LEU A 57 -6.43 13.74 5.08
CA LEU A 57 -6.08 13.66 3.66
C LEU A 57 -5.45 12.30 3.31
N PHE A 58 -4.56 11.81 4.17
CA PHE A 58 -3.99 10.47 4.08
C PHE A 58 -5.08 9.39 4.00
N LEU A 59 -6.08 9.42 4.89
CA LEU A 59 -7.15 8.41 4.91
C LEU A 59 -8.02 8.42 3.66
N ILE A 60 -8.36 9.61 3.16
CA ILE A 60 -9.15 9.75 1.92
C ILE A 60 -8.35 9.16 0.74
N ASN A 61 -7.08 9.53 0.62
CA ASN A 61 -6.19 9.05 -0.43
C ASN A 61 -5.98 7.52 -0.32
N PHE A 62 -5.76 7.03 0.89
CA PHE A 62 -5.58 5.62 1.18
C PHE A 62 -6.80 4.80 0.76
N ALA A 63 -8.01 5.23 1.10
CA ALA A 63 -9.24 4.52 0.75
C ALA A 63 -9.37 4.32 -0.78
N ILE A 64 -9.06 5.34 -1.58
CA ILE A 64 -9.09 5.23 -3.04
C ILE A 64 -7.95 4.33 -3.54
N GLY A 65 -6.77 4.43 -2.92
CA GLY A 65 -5.64 3.54 -3.18
C GLY A 65 -6.00 2.07 -3.00
N VAL A 66 -6.69 1.71 -1.90
CA VAL A 66 -7.14 0.34 -1.64
C VAL A 66 -8.10 -0.15 -2.72
N VAL A 67 -9.13 0.62 -3.07
CA VAL A 67 -10.12 0.22 -4.08
C VAL A 67 -9.47 0.00 -5.46
N THR A 68 -8.55 0.89 -5.84
CA THR A 68 -7.84 0.78 -7.11
C THR A 68 -6.80 -0.35 -7.11
N GLY A 69 -6.17 -0.64 -5.96
CA GLY A 69 -5.22 -1.74 -5.80
C GLY A 69 -5.88 -3.11 -5.91
N ILE A 70 -7.03 -3.30 -5.24
CA ILE A 70 -7.84 -4.53 -5.36
C ILE A 70 -8.19 -4.80 -6.82
N THR A 71 -8.54 -3.76 -7.57
CA THR A 71 -8.86 -3.88 -9.00
C THR A 71 -7.67 -4.43 -9.80
N LEU A 72 -6.44 -3.98 -9.50
CA LEU A 72 -5.23 -4.48 -10.16
C LEU A 72 -4.90 -5.93 -9.80
N GLU A 73 -5.03 -6.29 -8.52
CA GLU A 73 -4.79 -7.66 -8.05
C GLU A 73 -5.65 -8.66 -8.82
N PHE A 74 -6.95 -8.38 -8.96
CA PHE A 74 -7.86 -9.25 -9.71
C PHE A 74 -7.69 -9.18 -11.24
N GLN A 75 -7.06 -8.13 -11.78
CA GLN A 75 -6.78 -8.05 -13.21
C GLN A 75 -5.77 -9.09 -13.68
N PHE A 76 -4.82 -9.51 -12.83
CA PHE A 76 -3.92 -10.61 -13.15
C PHE A 76 -4.71 -11.91 -13.42
N GLY A 77 -5.72 -12.21 -12.60
CA GLY A 77 -6.54 -13.42 -12.77
C GLY A 77 -7.55 -13.34 -13.92
N THR A 78 -8.18 -12.19 -14.12
CA THR A 78 -9.28 -12.04 -15.10
C THR A 78 -8.78 -11.88 -16.53
N ASN A 79 -7.87 -10.93 -16.77
CA ASN A 79 -7.41 -10.57 -18.12
C ASN A 79 -6.07 -11.23 -18.50
N TRP A 80 -5.34 -11.78 -17.53
CA TRP A 80 -3.99 -12.31 -17.69
C TRP A 80 -3.85 -13.75 -17.15
N ALA A 81 -4.92 -14.55 -17.20
CA ALA A 81 -4.95 -15.92 -16.64
C ALA A 81 -3.79 -16.83 -17.11
N ASN A 82 -3.42 -16.77 -18.39
CA ASN A 82 -2.29 -17.54 -18.92
C ASN A 82 -0.95 -17.08 -18.32
N TYR A 83 -0.76 -15.77 -18.12
CA TYR A 83 0.42 -15.24 -17.43
C TYR A 83 0.44 -15.71 -15.98
N SER A 84 -0.69 -15.60 -15.26
CA SER A 84 -0.79 -16.07 -13.87
C SER A 84 -0.49 -17.56 -13.74
N LYS A 85 -0.93 -18.40 -14.69
CA LYS A 85 -0.60 -19.82 -14.70
C LYS A 85 0.88 -20.08 -15.01
N TYR A 86 1.48 -19.27 -15.89
CA TYR A 86 2.86 -19.48 -16.36
C TYR A 86 3.91 -19.06 -15.34
N VAL A 87 3.70 -17.96 -14.62
CA VAL A 87 4.69 -17.40 -13.66
C VAL A 87 4.21 -17.41 -12.21
N GLY A 88 3.03 -17.97 -11.93
CA GLY A 88 2.36 -17.88 -10.64
C GLY A 88 3.19 -18.38 -9.45
N ASP A 89 4.02 -19.40 -9.64
CA ASP A 89 4.86 -19.96 -8.57
C ASP A 89 5.87 -18.94 -8.03
N VAL A 90 6.39 -18.06 -8.88
CA VAL A 90 7.35 -17.01 -8.49
C VAL A 90 6.66 -15.67 -8.26
N PHE A 91 5.85 -15.21 -9.21
CA PHE A 91 5.19 -13.91 -9.12
C PHE A 91 4.09 -13.90 -8.04
N GLY A 92 3.26 -14.94 -8.00
CA GLY A 92 2.12 -15.03 -7.09
C GLY A 92 2.53 -15.16 -5.62
N SER A 93 3.66 -15.80 -5.32
CA SER A 93 4.16 -15.91 -3.94
C SER A 93 4.57 -14.56 -3.36
N LEU A 94 5.14 -13.66 -4.17
CA LEU A 94 5.46 -12.29 -3.75
C LEU A 94 4.20 -11.46 -3.45
N LEU A 95 3.18 -11.54 -4.32
CA LEU A 95 1.89 -10.86 -4.12
C LEU A 95 1.14 -11.42 -2.91
N ALA A 96 1.22 -12.73 -2.66
CA ALA A 96 0.58 -13.34 -1.49
C ALA A 96 1.18 -12.86 -0.17
N ILE A 97 2.50 -12.69 -0.10
CA ILE A 97 3.18 -12.13 1.08
C ILE A 97 2.75 -10.67 1.32
N GLU A 98 2.71 -9.87 0.25
CA GLU A 98 2.22 -8.49 0.28
C GLU A 98 0.79 -8.40 0.83
N ALA A 99 -0.14 -9.14 0.23
CA ALA A 99 -1.56 -9.09 0.56
C ALA A 99 -1.88 -9.67 1.95
N SER A 100 -1.19 -10.73 2.38
CA SER A 100 -1.49 -11.39 3.66
C SER A 100 -0.87 -10.68 4.86
N LEU A 101 0.37 -10.23 4.75
CA LEU A 101 1.11 -9.69 5.90
C LEU A 101 1.01 -8.17 5.97
N ALA A 102 1.30 -7.48 4.86
CA ALA A 102 1.43 -6.03 4.89
C ALA A 102 0.06 -5.34 4.88
N PHE A 103 -0.84 -5.75 3.98
CA PHE A 103 -2.17 -5.15 3.90
C PHE A 103 -3.02 -5.36 5.18
N PHE A 104 -2.95 -6.55 5.79
CA PHE A 104 -3.67 -6.84 7.03
C PHE A 104 -3.17 -5.99 8.20
N LEU A 105 -1.85 -5.89 8.35
CA LEU A 105 -1.22 -5.10 9.40
C LEU A 105 -1.51 -3.61 9.21
N GLU A 106 -1.38 -3.10 7.99
CA GLU A 106 -1.68 -1.71 7.65
C GLU A 106 -3.15 -1.36 7.95
N SER A 107 -4.10 -2.15 7.43
CA SER A 107 -5.54 -1.90 7.62
C SER A 107 -5.95 -1.93 9.09
N THR A 108 -5.39 -2.87 9.86
CA THR A 108 -5.67 -3.00 11.30
C THR A 108 -5.15 -1.79 12.07
N PHE A 109 -3.89 -1.41 11.86
CA PHE A 109 -3.28 -0.31 12.60
C PHE A 109 -3.77 1.06 12.15
N ILE A 110 -4.19 1.23 10.89
CA ILE A 110 -4.91 2.43 10.45
C ILE A 110 -6.21 2.58 11.25
N ALA A 111 -7.02 1.53 11.36
CA ALA A 111 -8.27 1.61 12.12
C ALA A 111 -8.01 1.97 13.60
N VAL A 112 -7.04 1.31 14.23
CA VAL A 112 -6.64 1.60 15.61
C VAL A 112 -6.18 3.06 15.76
N TRP A 113 -5.39 3.57 14.81
CA TRP A 113 -4.90 4.95 14.80
C TRP A 113 -6.03 5.97 14.60
N VAL A 114 -6.96 5.72 13.69
CA VAL A 114 -8.09 6.65 13.45
C VAL A 114 -8.95 6.81 14.70
N PHE A 115 -9.29 5.70 15.36
CA PHE A 115 -10.20 5.69 16.51
C PHE A 115 -9.49 5.76 17.87
N GLY A 116 -8.15 5.82 17.88
CA GLY A 116 -7.32 5.65 19.06
C GLY A 116 -7.01 6.93 19.85
N TRP A 117 -7.26 8.12 19.31
CA TRP A 117 -6.78 9.40 19.86
C TRP A 117 -7.08 9.63 21.35
N ASN A 118 -8.24 9.17 21.83
CA ASN A 118 -8.67 9.29 23.24
C ASN A 118 -8.75 7.94 23.96
N LYS A 119 -8.31 6.85 23.32
CA LYS A 119 -8.36 5.47 23.84
C LYS A 119 -6.98 4.88 24.11
N LEU A 120 -5.94 5.41 23.46
CA LEU A 120 -4.55 4.97 23.60
C LEU A 120 -3.72 6.05 24.29
N SER A 121 -2.61 5.64 24.91
CA SER A 121 -1.60 6.59 25.34
C SER A 121 -0.97 7.28 24.12
N PRO A 122 -0.49 8.53 24.22
CA PRO A 122 0.10 9.24 23.08
C PRO A 122 1.24 8.46 22.40
N LYS A 123 2.07 7.76 23.20
CA LYS A 123 3.16 6.92 22.68
C LYS A 123 2.64 5.69 21.93
N ALA A 124 1.61 5.02 22.44
CA ALA A 124 1.01 3.87 21.78
C ALA A 124 0.33 4.29 20.46
N HIS A 125 -0.36 5.43 20.47
CA HIS A 125 -0.97 6.00 19.27
C HIS A 125 0.08 6.31 18.19
N ALA A 126 1.20 6.93 18.58
CA ALA A 126 2.28 7.22 17.64
C ALA A 126 2.96 5.95 17.11
N ALA A 127 3.06 4.90 17.92
CA ALA A 127 3.55 3.60 17.46
C ALA A 127 2.64 3.01 16.37
N CYS A 128 1.31 3.17 16.48
CA CYS A 128 0.39 2.70 15.46
C CYS A 128 0.66 3.33 14.09
N ILE A 129 0.81 4.66 14.01
CA ILE A 129 1.08 5.30 12.70
C ILE A 129 2.48 4.97 12.15
N TRP A 130 3.47 4.72 13.00
CA TRP A 130 4.76 4.21 12.54
C TRP A 130 4.66 2.80 11.96
N ILE A 131 3.89 1.91 12.59
CA ILE A 131 3.62 0.57 12.05
C ILE A 131 2.96 0.69 10.69
N VAL A 132 1.94 1.55 10.55
CA VAL A 132 1.30 1.84 9.25
C VAL A 132 2.36 2.30 8.24
N ALA A 133 3.10 3.35 8.54
CA ALA A 133 4.04 3.94 7.58
C ALA A 133 5.15 2.95 7.16
N LEU A 134 5.69 2.16 8.09
CA LEU A 134 6.68 1.13 7.76
C LEU A 134 6.08 0.02 6.89
N THR A 135 4.87 -0.42 7.23
CA THR A 135 4.18 -1.48 6.50
C THR A 135 3.81 -1.06 5.08
N SER A 136 3.31 0.17 4.88
CA SER A 136 3.04 0.70 3.54
C SER A 136 4.31 0.71 2.68
N ASN A 137 5.47 1.07 3.26
CA ASN A 137 6.74 1.10 2.53
C ASN A 137 7.31 -0.31 2.26
N ILE A 138 7.09 -1.28 3.16
CA ILE A 138 7.43 -2.69 2.92
C ILE A 138 6.57 -3.28 1.81
N THR A 139 5.29 -2.89 1.72
CA THR A 139 4.39 -3.25 0.60
C THR A 139 4.99 -2.81 -0.74
N ALA A 140 5.46 -1.56 -0.81
CA ALA A 140 6.12 -1.03 -2.01
C ALA A 140 7.37 -1.86 -2.40
N TYR A 141 8.13 -2.36 -1.44
CA TYR A 141 9.26 -3.24 -1.72
C TYR A 141 8.83 -4.57 -2.37
N TRP A 142 7.76 -5.21 -1.88
CA TRP A 142 7.30 -6.49 -2.43
C TRP A 142 6.76 -6.34 -3.85
N ILE A 143 5.92 -5.35 -4.10
CA ILE A 143 5.36 -5.14 -5.45
C ILE A 143 6.44 -4.73 -6.46
N LEU A 144 7.43 -3.94 -6.04
CA LEU A 144 8.58 -3.59 -6.89
C LEU A 144 9.48 -4.79 -7.13
N SER A 145 9.63 -5.68 -6.16
CA SER A 145 10.37 -6.93 -6.34
C SER A 145 9.70 -7.84 -7.38
N ALA A 146 8.37 -7.93 -7.34
CA ALA A 146 7.59 -8.65 -8.35
C ALA A 146 7.75 -8.01 -9.74
N ASN A 147 7.70 -6.67 -9.84
CA ASN A 147 7.93 -5.98 -11.10
C ASN A 147 9.38 -6.11 -11.60
N ALA A 148 10.36 -6.05 -10.72
CA ALA A 148 11.77 -6.21 -11.07
C ALA A 148 12.04 -7.62 -11.62
N TRP A 149 11.44 -8.65 -11.01
CA TRP A 149 11.51 -10.01 -11.52
C TRP A 149 10.89 -10.14 -12.93
N MET A 150 9.77 -9.45 -13.21
CA MET A 150 9.21 -9.41 -14.57
C MET A 150 10.17 -8.80 -15.60
N GLN A 151 11.04 -7.87 -15.19
CA GLN A 151 12.04 -7.24 -16.07
C GLN A 151 13.30 -8.10 -16.23
N GLN A 152 13.74 -8.77 -15.17
CA GLN A 152 14.92 -9.64 -15.15
C GLN A 152 14.60 -10.96 -14.40
N PRO A 153 13.99 -11.94 -15.08
CA PRO A 153 13.57 -13.18 -14.44
C PRO A 153 14.78 -14.04 -14.05
N VAL A 154 14.92 -14.30 -12.75
CA VAL A 154 15.95 -15.18 -12.17
C VAL A 154 15.32 -16.11 -11.14
N GLY A 155 16.02 -17.18 -10.74
CA GLY A 155 15.56 -18.08 -9.68
C GLY A 155 14.38 -18.99 -10.06
N TYR A 156 14.25 -19.34 -11.34
CA TYR A 156 13.22 -20.26 -11.85
C TYR A 156 13.82 -21.28 -12.83
N THR A 157 13.06 -22.34 -13.12
CA THR A 157 13.41 -23.38 -14.11
C THR A 157 12.21 -23.64 -15.01
N ILE A 158 12.45 -23.92 -16.30
CA ILE A 158 11.42 -24.38 -17.24
C ILE A 158 11.68 -25.87 -17.47
N TYR A 159 10.71 -26.73 -17.13
CA TYR A 159 10.73 -28.16 -17.44
C TYR A 159 9.73 -28.47 -18.55
#